data_AF-A0A9Q9RTG9-F1
#
_entry.id   AF-A0A9Q9RTG9-F1
#
_cell.length_a   1.000
_cell.length_b   1.000
_cell.length_c   1.000
_cell.angle_alpha   90.00
_cell.angle_beta   90.00
_cell.angle_gamma   90.00
#
_symmetry.space_group_name_H-M   'P 1'
#
loop_
_entity.id
_entity.type
_entity.pdbx_description
1 polymer ?
#
loop_
_entity_poly.entity_id
_entity_poly.type
_entity_poly.pdbx_seq_one_letter_code
_entity_poly.pdbx_strand_id
1 'polypeptide(L)'
;MEQSRIFGTGDPPQAGGVNPLDTMARRAYFKARLTYLGVWDESKWDEIAVLAEDVASIELCQDGYRSVPRAFFDYSIDNMVWEKYVSDFKLDRYEDCWPWSIYPSIRDSRGGASPCYKEWRILNGLSIDEPDLATPTREVNPTMPTEYKSLRSSSSATACKQRPSERAGIMQASSPGPSKHLSKRAAEKQPASSHLGCDPGLALVKSPAPRPDSSGQASSSRQRVEKSRDVTRTQEPVFLTEGQAPNFSPLQRDRVPTRGREQQSPSDLQRQLASTPVSGKPSTPMPKATTPETRPSFTAYGTKTTLQATTQRPTRGHQQASVSKQPTNNPESNVADIAMVAEDAQMPIQDHYITLKDYTPISRLPSLELREKIWKSLHMLPHSPQGPIIGFFEVALPPWTDCHDLIFGSRGSLVTKLQTGLYNRDLQVSWAVDNGRAAALVVGPHPEYNHDAGNRNLWKELRNLWLKVLEWVFHVYQGSPFRLVDFLEDFQILEIEVNLPVDWEILGPLMVAWEKLIADPAQSSAIAAERKANLIAWTSRVSAMLNRPETPLFLHSWVHECRENRDEMEERVGVARYLWSQQDHVAAFVFQRQVMDDIRAYEGPQMESHDRVV
;
A
#
# COMPACT_ATOMS: atom_id res chain seq x y z
N MET A 1 -18.45 7.24 30.01
CA MET A 1 -19.22 5.98 30.16
C MET A 1 -18.47 4.90 29.39
N GLU A 2 -17.56 4.19 30.06
CA GLU A 2 -16.90 3.00 29.51
C GLU A 2 -17.87 1.82 29.66
N GLN A 3 -18.54 1.45 28.57
CA GLN A 3 -19.12 0.11 28.50
C GLN A 3 -17.99 -0.86 28.22
N SER A 4 -17.54 -1.55 29.26
CA SER A 4 -16.65 -2.70 29.18
C SER A 4 -17.31 -3.76 28.27
N ARG A 5 -16.87 -3.80 27.01
CA ARG A 5 -17.27 -4.82 26.04
C ARG A 5 -16.77 -6.17 26.58
N ILE A 6 -17.71 -6.97 27.07
CA ILE A 6 -17.46 -8.39 27.38
C ILE A 6 -17.34 -9.08 26.02
N PHE A 7 -16.11 -9.17 25.51
CA PHE A 7 -15.81 -10.00 24.35
C PHE A 7 -16.09 -11.47 24.74
N GLY A 8 -16.86 -12.18 23.92
CA GLY A 8 -17.12 -13.60 24.14
C GLY A 8 -15.79 -14.35 24.19
N THR A 9 -15.58 -15.21 25.19
CA THR A 9 -14.33 -15.94 25.44
C THR A 9 -14.04 -17.06 24.41
N GLY A 10 -14.61 -16.99 23.21
CA GLY A 10 -14.40 -17.95 22.13
C GLY A 10 -13.37 -17.46 21.13
N ASP A 11 -12.75 -18.38 20.41
CA ASP A 11 -11.88 -18.03 19.29
C ASP A 11 -12.66 -17.27 18.20
N PRO A 12 -12.04 -16.30 17.49
CA PRO A 12 -12.69 -15.59 16.41
C PRO A 12 -13.14 -16.57 15.31
N PRO A 13 -14.36 -16.39 14.74
CA PRO A 13 -14.81 -17.18 13.60
C PRO A 13 -13.78 -17.14 12.46
N GLN A 14 -13.43 -18.32 11.93
CA GLN A 14 -12.44 -18.48 10.87
C GLN A 14 -13.14 -18.71 9.52
N ALA A 15 -12.67 -18.04 8.47
CA ALA A 15 -13.24 -18.16 7.12
C ALA A 15 -12.82 -19.46 6.38
N GLY A 16 -11.74 -20.12 6.83
CA GLY A 16 -11.13 -21.25 6.12
C GLY A 16 -12.01 -22.50 5.91
N GLY A 17 -13.10 -22.62 6.67
CA GLY A 17 -14.11 -23.68 6.51
C GLY A 17 -15.37 -23.27 5.75
N VAL A 18 -15.45 -22.00 5.32
CA VAL A 18 -16.64 -21.42 4.69
C VAL A 18 -16.48 -21.52 3.18
N ASN A 19 -17.43 -22.15 2.49
CA ASN A 19 -17.42 -22.21 1.03
C ASN A 19 -17.63 -20.80 0.46
N PRO A 20 -16.63 -20.18 -0.22
CA PRO A 20 -16.74 -18.83 -0.75
C PRO A 20 -17.79 -18.68 -1.84
N LEU A 21 -18.29 -19.77 -2.42
CA LEU A 21 -19.27 -19.75 -3.50
C LEU A 21 -20.71 -19.89 -2.98
N ASP A 22 -20.89 -20.19 -1.70
CA ASP A 22 -22.19 -20.30 -1.07
C ASP A 22 -22.54 -18.99 -0.36
N THR A 23 -23.50 -18.24 -0.91
CA THR A 23 -23.98 -16.96 -0.38
C THR A 23 -24.45 -17.06 1.07
N MET A 24 -25.13 -18.15 1.44
CA MET A 24 -25.64 -18.31 2.81
C MET A 24 -24.49 -18.57 3.77
N ALA A 25 -23.49 -19.36 3.36
CA ALA A 25 -22.31 -19.64 4.17
C ALA A 25 -21.47 -18.37 4.39
N ARG A 26 -21.25 -17.55 3.35
CA ARG A 26 -20.55 -16.25 3.47
C ARG A 26 -21.27 -15.31 4.43
N ARG A 27 -22.58 -15.11 4.27
CA ARG A 27 -23.37 -14.21 5.14
C ARG A 27 -23.43 -14.69 6.59
N ALA A 28 -23.52 -16.01 6.81
CA ALA A 28 -23.42 -16.57 8.15
C ALA A 28 -22.06 -16.29 8.81
N TYR A 29 -20.97 -16.37 8.03
CA TYR A 29 -19.64 -15.99 8.50
C TYR A 29 -19.55 -14.51 8.86
N PHE A 30 -20.01 -13.60 8.00
CA PHE A 30 -19.98 -12.15 8.29
C PHE A 30 -20.72 -11.82 9.56
N LYS A 31 -21.94 -12.36 9.71
CA LYS A 31 -22.75 -12.18 10.91
C LYS A 31 -22.02 -12.67 12.16
N ALA A 32 -21.43 -13.87 12.10
CA ALA A 32 -20.67 -14.42 13.22
C ALA A 32 -19.45 -13.56 13.56
N ARG A 33 -18.66 -13.16 12.55
CA ARG A 33 -17.44 -12.37 12.71
C ARG A 33 -17.73 -10.98 13.27
N LEU A 34 -18.68 -10.26 12.69
CA LEU A 34 -19.05 -8.92 13.12
C LEU A 34 -19.76 -8.94 14.49
N THR A 35 -20.49 -10.02 14.81
CA THR A 35 -21.05 -10.21 16.16
C THR A 35 -19.92 -10.42 17.18
N TYR A 36 -18.90 -11.22 16.84
CA TYR A 36 -17.72 -11.42 17.70
C TYR A 36 -16.98 -10.10 17.99
N LEU A 37 -16.86 -9.23 16.98
CA LEU A 37 -16.29 -7.88 17.12
C LEU A 37 -17.21 -6.89 17.87
N GLY A 38 -18.47 -7.26 18.11
CA GLY A 38 -19.47 -6.41 18.77
C GLY A 38 -19.96 -5.24 17.91
N VAL A 39 -19.95 -5.40 16.58
CA VAL A 39 -20.32 -4.36 15.61
C VAL A 39 -21.40 -4.80 14.61
N TRP A 40 -21.99 -5.98 14.79
CA TRP A 40 -23.10 -6.44 13.94
C TRP A 40 -24.37 -5.61 14.16
N ASP A 41 -24.85 -5.01 13.08
CA ASP A 41 -26.12 -4.32 12.97
C ASP A 41 -26.83 -4.81 11.70
N GLU A 42 -27.85 -5.64 11.89
CA GLU A 42 -28.63 -6.23 10.79
C GLU A 42 -29.27 -5.15 9.92
N SER A 43 -29.80 -4.09 10.54
CA SER A 43 -30.47 -3.02 9.80
C SER A 43 -29.47 -2.25 8.94
N LYS A 44 -28.26 -2.02 9.45
CA LYS A 44 -27.20 -1.36 8.68
C LYS A 44 -26.69 -2.23 7.56
N TRP A 45 -26.52 -3.53 7.81
CA TRP A 45 -26.14 -4.49 6.80
C TRP A 45 -27.14 -4.53 5.64
N ASP A 46 -28.43 -4.61 5.94
CA ASP A 46 -29.51 -4.62 4.93
C ASP A 46 -29.57 -3.31 4.14
N GLU A 47 -29.39 -2.15 4.79
CA GLU A 47 -29.30 -0.85 4.11
C GLU A 47 -28.15 -0.84 3.09
N ILE A 48 -26.97 -1.29 3.50
CA ILE A 48 -25.78 -1.35 2.63
C ILE A 48 -25.99 -2.36 1.51
N ALA A 49 -26.64 -3.50 1.77
CA ALA A 49 -26.94 -4.52 0.78
C ALA A 49 -27.84 -4.01 -0.34
N VAL A 50 -28.88 -3.24 -0.02
CA VAL A 50 -29.75 -2.61 -1.04
C VAL A 50 -28.95 -1.63 -1.91
N LEU A 51 -28.06 -0.83 -1.32
CA LEU A 51 -27.21 0.09 -2.07
C LEU A 51 -26.21 -0.66 -2.97
N ALA A 52 -25.60 -1.72 -2.46
CA ALA A 52 -24.67 -2.57 -3.22
C ALA A 52 -25.39 -3.26 -4.39
N GLU A 53 -26.63 -3.72 -4.21
CA GLU A 53 -27.45 -4.30 -5.28
C GLU A 53 -27.68 -3.32 -6.44
N ASP A 54 -28.01 -2.06 -6.15
CA ASP A 54 -28.20 -1.03 -7.18
C ASP A 54 -26.88 -0.69 -7.88
N VAL A 55 -25.79 -0.48 -7.12
CA VAL A 55 -24.45 -0.17 -7.67
C VAL A 55 -23.96 -1.28 -8.59
N ALA A 56 -23.97 -2.54 -8.13
CA ALA A 56 -23.54 -3.67 -8.93
C ALA A 56 -24.41 -3.84 -10.19
N SER A 57 -25.72 -3.58 -10.10
CA SER A 57 -26.61 -3.66 -11.25
C SER A 57 -26.30 -2.59 -12.30
N ILE A 58 -26.01 -1.36 -11.87
CA ILE A 58 -25.58 -0.27 -12.75
C ILE A 58 -24.27 -0.63 -13.46
N GLU A 59 -23.26 -1.10 -12.71
CA GLU A 59 -21.94 -1.46 -13.26
C GLU A 59 -22.07 -2.59 -14.30
N LEU A 60 -22.80 -3.66 -13.97
CA LEU A 60 -23.03 -4.77 -14.89
C LEU A 60 -23.79 -4.34 -16.15
N CYS A 61 -24.73 -3.40 -16.02
CA CYS A 61 -25.44 -2.86 -17.17
C CYS A 61 -24.54 -2.01 -18.06
N GLN A 62 -23.65 -1.18 -17.46
CA GLN A 62 -22.66 -0.39 -18.19
C GLN A 62 -21.66 -1.27 -18.95
N ASP A 63 -21.30 -2.41 -18.36
CA ASP A 63 -20.47 -3.42 -19.02
C ASP A 63 -21.20 -4.18 -20.14
N GLY A 64 -22.52 -4.00 -20.24
CA GLY A 64 -23.36 -4.58 -21.28
C GLY A 64 -23.93 -5.95 -20.94
N TYR A 65 -23.87 -6.42 -19.69
CA TYR A 65 -24.47 -7.71 -19.35
C TYR A 65 -25.99 -7.64 -19.36
N ARG A 66 -26.65 -8.58 -20.06
CA ARG A 66 -28.13 -8.74 -20.02
C ARG A 66 -28.58 -9.70 -18.93
N SER A 67 -27.74 -10.69 -18.67
CA SER A 67 -27.93 -11.74 -17.69
C SER A 67 -26.57 -12.00 -17.02
N VAL A 68 -26.60 -12.18 -15.71
CA VAL A 68 -25.42 -12.52 -14.91
C VAL A 68 -25.76 -13.72 -14.04
N PRO A 69 -24.84 -14.67 -13.85
CA PRO A 69 -25.13 -15.79 -12.97
C PRO A 69 -25.30 -15.34 -11.52
N ARG A 70 -26.19 -16.02 -10.81
CA ARG A 70 -26.54 -15.72 -9.42
C ARG A 70 -25.32 -15.77 -8.51
N ALA A 71 -24.48 -16.80 -8.63
CA ALA A 71 -23.30 -16.96 -7.77
C ALA A 71 -22.32 -15.78 -7.91
N PHE A 72 -22.12 -15.28 -9.14
CA PHE A 72 -21.29 -14.10 -9.40
C PHE A 72 -21.92 -12.84 -8.80
N PHE A 73 -23.21 -12.62 -9.06
CA PHE A 73 -23.92 -11.43 -8.60
C PHE A 73 -23.92 -11.34 -7.07
N ASP A 74 -24.38 -12.40 -6.39
CA ASP A 74 -24.46 -12.45 -4.92
C ASP A 74 -23.09 -12.26 -4.27
N TYR A 75 -22.02 -12.78 -4.87
CA TYR A 75 -20.65 -12.59 -4.37
C TYR A 75 -20.21 -11.14 -4.48
N SER A 76 -20.47 -10.49 -5.62
CA SER A 76 -20.13 -9.07 -5.83
C SER A 76 -20.89 -8.17 -4.85
N ILE A 77 -22.17 -8.46 -4.59
CA ILE A 77 -22.94 -7.75 -3.55
C ILE A 77 -22.27 -7.93 -2.19
N ASP A 78 -22.03 -9.17 -1.77
CA ASP A 78 -21.44 -9.47 -0.47
C ASP A 78 -20.07 -8.79 -0.28
N ASN A 79 -19.23 -8.72 -1.33
CA ASN A 79 -17.95 -8.02 -1.29
C ASN A 79 -18.10 -6.51 -1.11
N MET A 80 -18.98 -5.88 -1.90
CA MET A 80 -19.28 -4.45 -1.77
C MET A 80 -19.86 -4.11 -0.39
N VAL A 81 -20.75 -4.96 0.14
CA VAL A 81 -21.32 -4.80 1.48
C VAL A 81 -20.22 -4.89 2.53
N TRP A 82 -19.36 -5.90 2.45
CA TRP A 82 -18.26 -6.10 3.39
C TRP A 82 -17.31 -4.89 3.41
N GLU A 83 -16.81 -4.46 2.25
CA GLU A 83 -15.89 -3.32 2.16
C GLU A 83 -16.50 -2.03 2.73
N LYS A 84 -17.77 -1.76 2.39
CA LYS A 84 -18.47 -0.59 2.91
C LYS A 84 -18.72 -0.70 4.42
N TYR A 85 -19.09 -1.87 4.92
CA TYR A 85 -19.34 -2.09 6.34
C TYR A 85 -18.06 -1.93 7.17
N VAL A 86 -16.96 -2.55 6.75
CA VAL A 86 -15.63 -2.40 7.36
C VAL A 86 -15.22 -0.93 7.40
N SER A 87 -15.45 -0.18 6.32
CA SER A 87 -15.14 1.25 6.26
C SER A 87 -16.03 2.09 7.18
N ASP A 88 -17.35 1.89 7.17
CA ASP A 88 -18.32 2.69 7.95
C ASP A 88 -18.09 2.50 9.47
N PHE A 89 -17.68 1.31 9.90
CA PHE A 89 -17.36 1.00 11.31
C PHE A 89 -15.88 1.22 11.69
N LYS A 90 -15.06 1.73 10.76
CA LYS A 90 -13.61 1.94 10.95
C LYS A 90 -12.90 0.70 11.47
N LEU A 91 -13.31 -0.48 10.99
CA LEU A 91 -12.62 -1.72 11.30
C LEU A 91 -11.27 -1.72 10.58
N ASP A 92 -10.31 -2.45 11.16
CA ASP A 92 -9.01 -2.61 10.53
C ASP A 92 -9.19 -3.39 9.22
N ARG A 93 -8.97 -2.71 8.09
CA ARG A 93 -9.16 -3.28 6.75
C ARG A 93 -8.24 -4.48 6.48
N TYR A 94 -7.20 -4.69 7.29
CA TYR A 94 -6.24 -5.77 7.16
C TYR A 94 -6.65 -6.98 8.02
N GLU A 95 -6.99 -6.75 9.29
CA GLU A 95 -7.48 -7.84 10.16
C GLU A 95 -8.87 -8.36 9.72
N ASP A 96 -9.69 -7.46 9.15
CA ASP A 96 -11.03 -7.76 8.65
C ASP A 96 -11.10 -7.59 7.11
N CYS A 97 -10.02 -7.92 6.41
CA CYS A 97 -10.02 -7.97 4.95
C CYS A 97 -11.00 -9.01 4.41
N TRP A 98 -11.40 -8.86 3.15
CA TRP A 98 -12.19 -9.87 2.46
C TRP A 98 -11.46 -11.23 2.47
N PRO A 99 -12.00 -12.28 3.12
CA PRO A 99 -11.20 -13.42 3.52
C PRO A 99 -11.02 -14.49 2.43
N TRP A 100 -11.61 -14.30 1.25
CA TRP A 100 -11.56 -15.29 0.18
C TRP A 100 -10.86 -14.74 -1.08
N SER A 101 -9.88 -15.48 -1.58
CA SER A 101 -9.21 -15.19 -2.84
C SER A 101 -9.92 -15.79 -4.06
N ILE A 102 -10.89 -16.67 -3.85
CA ILE A 102 -11.61 -17.37 -4.92
C ILE A 102 -12.79 -16.52 -5.37
N TYR A 103 -12.70 -16.02 -6.60
CA TYR A 103 -13.76 -15.26 -7.24
C TYR A 103 -14.61 -16.18 -8.13
N PRO A 104 -15.95 -16.20 -8.02
CA PRO A 104 -16.80 -16.93 -8.95
C PRO A 104 -16.55 -16.42 -10.36
N SER A 105 -16.39 -17.33 -11.33
CA SER A 105 -16.30 -16.91 -12.73
C SER A 105 -17.62 -16.29 -13.14
N ILE A 106 -17.58 -15.21 -13.91
CA ILE A 106 -18.81 -14.68 -14.52
C ILE A 106 -19.48 -15.71 -15.44
N ARG A 107 -18.77 -16.76 -15.88
CA ARG A 107 -19.32 -17.86 -16.67
C ARG A 107 -19.86 -19.02 -15.83
N ASP A 108 -19.80 -18.90 -14.51
CA ASP A 108 -20.28 -19.92 -13.58
C ASP A 108 -21.80 -19.90 -13.50
N SER A 109 -22.44 -20.71 -14.34
CA SER A 109 -23.90 -20.82 -14.44
C SER A 109 -24.57 -21.56 -13.28
N ARG A 110 -23.81 -21.94 -12.23
CA ARG A 110 -24.38 -22.57 -11.03
C ARG A 110 -25.41 -21.65 -10.38
N GLY A 111 -26.64 -22.15 -10.23
CA GLY A 111 -27.77 -21.39 -9.68
C GLY A 111 -28.53 -20.52 -10.69
N GLY A 112 -28.17 -20.57 -11.98
CA GLY A 112 -28.86 -19.85 -13.06
C GLY A 112 -28.62 -18.33 -13.05
N ALA A 113 -29.44 -17.61 -13.80
CA ALA A 113 -29.39 -16.14 -13.84
C ALA A 113 -29.83 -15.52 -12.51
N SER A 114 -29.22 -14.39 -12.13
CA SER A 114 -29.57 -13.65 -10.92
C SER A 114 -31.00 -13.09 -11.01
N PRO A 115 -31.92 -13.50 -10.12
CA PRO A 115 -33.29 -12.96 -10.11
C PRO A 115 -33.32 -11.48 -9.74
N CYS A 116 -32.44 -11.03 -8.83
CA CYS A 116 -32.37 -9.62 -8.41
C CYS A 116 -31.94 -8.72 -9.56
N TYR A 117 -30.89 -9.12 -10.31
CA TYR A 117 -30.45 -8.35 -11.48
C TYR A 117 -31.52 -8.32 -12.58
N LYS A 118 -32.20 -9.44 -12.80
CA LYS A 118 -33.32 -9.54 -13.76
C LYS A 118 -34.46 -8.61 -13.37
N GLU A 119 -34.88 -8.60 -12.10
CA GLU A 119 -35.91 -7.70 -11.58
C GLU A 119 -35.49 -6.23 -11.74
N TRP A 120 -34.25 -5.90 -11.37
CA TRP A 120 -33.69 -4.56 -11.54
C TRP A 120 -33.74 -4.09 -12.99
N ARG A 121 -33.36 -4.94 -13.96
CA ARG A 121 -33.45 -4.60 -15.39
C ARG A 121 -34.89 -4.35 -15.84
N ILE A 122 -35.85 -5.19 -15.40
CA ILE A 122 -37.27 -5.02 -15.72
C ILE A 122 -37.79 -3.68 -15.17
N LEU A 123 -37.49 -3.36 -13.92
CA LEU A 123 -37.90 -2.10 -13.28
C LEU A 123 -37.33 -0.87 -13.98
N ASN A 124 -36.17 -1.01 -14.63
CA ASN A 124 -35.49 0.04 -15.38
C ASN A 124 -35.82 0.03 -16.89
N GLY A 125 -36.80 -0.77 -17.34
CA GLY A 125 -37.22 -0.81 -18.75
C GLY A 125 -36.17 -1.39 -19.70
N LEU A 126 -35.22 -2.18 -19.19
CA LEU A 126 -34.14 -2.79 -19.96
C LEU A 126 -34.53 -4.19 -20.44
N SER A 127 -34.08 -4.56 -21.63
CA SER A 127 -34.31 -5.90 -22.17
C SER A 127 -33.61 -6.97 -21.32
N ILE A 128 -34.33 -8.07 -21.08
CA ILE A 128 -33.83 -9.30 -20.46
C ILE A 128 -33.77 -10.40 -21.54
N ASP A 129 -32.81 -11.32 -21.42
CA ASP A 129 -32.80 -12.50 -22.28
C ASP A 129 -33.95 -13.46 -21.90
N GLU A 130 -34.33 -14.32 -22.84
CA GLU A 130 -35.30 -15.39 -22.59
C GLU A 130 -34.88 -16.25 -21.37
N PRO A 131 -35.86 -16.75 -20.60
CA PRO A 131 -35.73 -17.02 -19.16
C PRO A 131 -34.66 -18.04 -18.71
N ASP A 132 -34.00 -18.77 -19.60
CA ASP A 132 -33.17 -19.94 -19.25
C ASP A 132 -31.74 -19.94 -19.82
N LEU A 133 -31.27 -18.84 -20.40
CA LEU A 133 -29.85 -18.76 -20.78
C LEU A 133 -28.99 -18.52 -19.54
N ALA A 134 -28.46 -19.62 -18.99
CA ALA A 134 -27.52 -19.60 -17.87
C ALA A 134 -26.13 -19.08 -18.28
N THR A 135 -25.90 -18.89 -19.58
CA THR A 135 -24.69 -18.28 -20.11
C THR A 135 -24.84 -16.76 -20.07
N PRO A 136 -23.84 -16.01 -19.57
CA PRO A 136 -23.89 -14.55 -19.58
C PRO A 136 -23.96 -14.05 -21.02
N THR A 137 -24.99 -13.27 -21.34
CA THR A 137 -25.08 -12.59 -22.63
C THR A 137 -24.63 -11.15 -22.45
N ARG A 138 -23.76 -10.70 -23.35
CA ARG A 138 -23.29 -9.31 -23.39
C ARG A 138 -23.86 -8.60 -24.62
N GLU A 139 -24.50 -7.45 -24.43
CA GLU A 139 -24.86 -6.52 -25.49
C GLU A 139 -23.61 -5.88 -26.08
N VAL A 140 -23.58 -5.82 -27.40
CA VAL A 140 -22.66 -4.97 -28.12
C VAL A 140 -23.28 -3.56 -28.14
N ASN A 141 -22.74 -2.66 -27.30
CA ASN A 141 -23.15 -1.25 -27.12
C ASN A 141 -24.49 -1.03 -26.36
N PRO A 142 -24.52 -1.20 -25.03
CA PRO A 142 -25.70 -0.88 -24.23
C PRO A 142 -26.01 0.63 -24.28
N THR A 143 -27.23 0.99 -24.70
CA THR A 143 -27.72 2.38 -24.60
C THR A 143 -28.39 2.57 -23.24
N MET A 144 -27.68 3.17 -22.29
CA MET A 144 -28.24 3.49 -20.98
C MET A 144 -29.30 4.60 -21.10
N PRO A 145 -30.46 4.50 -20.40
CA PRO A 145 -31.40 5.60 -20.27
C PRO A 145 -30.71 6.84 -19.71
N THR A 146 -30.89 7.98 -20.38
CA THR A 146 -30.14 9.23 -20.12
C THR A 146 -30.42 9.82 -18.73
N GLU A 147 -31.53 9.45 -18.08
CA GLU A 147 -31.94 9.95 -16.76
C GLU A 147 -31.04 9.47 -15.61
N TYR A 148 -30.34 8.34 -15.74
CA TYR A 148 -29.56 7.78 -14.63
C TYR A 148 -28.25 8.53 -14.32
N LYS A 149 -27.70 9.29 -15.27
CA LYS A 149 -26.45 10.05 -15.07
C LYS A 149 -26.60 11.19 -14.07
N SER A 150 -27.82 11.64 -13.77
CA SER A 150 -28.08 12.77 -12.88
C SER A 150 -28.18 12.40 -11.39
N LEU A 151 -28.45 11.13 -11.05
CA LEU A 151 -28.64 10.69 -9.65
C LEU A 151 -27.31 10.48 -8.89
N ARG A 152 -26.18 10.37 -9.60
CA ARG A 152 -24.86 10.19 -8.99
C ARG A 152 -24.36 11.41 -8.21
N SER A 153 -24.96 12.60 -8.41
CA SER A 153 -24.53 13.86 -7.81
C SER A 153 -25.42 14.34 -6.65
N SER A 154 -26.42 13.56 -6.22
CA SER A 154 -27.36 13.99 -5.18
C SER A 154 -27.82 12.82 -4.32
N SER A 155 -26.92 12.26 -3.51
CA SER A 155 -27.32 11.32 -2.45
C SER A 155 -27.29 12.03 -1.10
N SER A 156 -28.44 12.62 -0.74
CA SER A 156 -28.84 12.82 0.66
C SER A 156 -29.94 11.80 0.96
N ALA A 157 -29.69 10.93 1.93
CA ALA A 157 -30.57 9.84 2.32
C ALA A 157 -31.87 10.38 2.95
N THR A 158 -32.94 10.49 2.17
CA THR A 158 -34.32 10.53 2.71
C THR A 158 -35.36 10.22 1.63
N ALA A 159 -35.33 9.00 1.07
CA ALA A 159 -36.46 8.51 0.26
C ALA A 159 -36.43 6.97 0.07
N CYS A 160 -36.38 6.18 1.14
CA CYS A 160 -36.71 4.76 1.04
C CYS A 160 -38.24 4.59 1.20
N LYS A 161 -38.97 4.70 0.10
CA LYS A 161 -40.42 4.42 0.04
C LYS A 161 -40.62 2.90 -0.07
N GLN A 162 -41.18 2.35 1.02
CA GLN A 162 -41.99 1.13 1.15
C GLN A 162 -42.11 0.23 -0.09
N ARG A 163 -41.43 -0.93 -0.03
CA ARG A 163 -41.81 -2.14 -0.77
C ARG A 163 -43.11 -2.70 -0.15
N PRO A 164 -44.16 -3.05 -0.91
CA PRO A 164 -45.38 -3.61 -0.32
C PRO A 164 -45.11 -5.03 0.21
N SER A 165 -45.37 -5.24 1.49
CA SER A 165 -45.40 -6.56 2.11
C SER A 165 -46.77 -7.20 1.86
N GLU A 166 -46.86 -8.08 0.87
CA GLU A 166 -48.03 -8.96 0.68
C GLU A 166 -47.70 -10.37 1.16
N ARG A 167 -48.08 -10.68 2.41
CA ARG A 167 -48.33 -12.06 2.83
C ARG A 167 -49.29 -12.15 4.02
N ALA A 168 -50.59 -11.94 3.78
CA ALA A 168 -51.69 -12.55 4.55
C ALA A 168 -53.06 -12.18 3.96
N GLY A 169 -53.90 -13.18 3.67
CA GLY A 169 -55.32 -13.03 3.29
C GLY A 169 -55.79 -14.28 2.52
N ILE A 170 -56.22 -15.34 3.20
CA ILE A 170 -57.62 -15.60 3.60
C ILE A 170 -58.62 -15.31 2.47
N MET A 171 -59.07 -16.36 1.76
CA MET A 171 -60.39 -16.39 1.15
C MET A 171 -61.09 -17.73 1.45
N GLN A 172 -62.10 -17.66 2.32
CA GLN A 172 -63.36 -18.40 2.17
C GLN A 172 -64.14 -17.78 1.00
N ALA A 173 -65.08 -18.39 0.29
CA ALA A 173 -65.60 -19.74 0.14
C ALA A 173 -66.51 -19.68 -1.10
N SER A 174 -66.70 -20.80 -1.81
CA SER A 174 -67.98 -21.11 -2.50
C SER A 174 -68.03 -22.60 -2.84
N SER A 175 -69.00 -23.27 -2.24
CA SER A 175 -69.42 -24.65 -2.51
C SER A 175 -70.21 -24.71 -3.84
N PRO A 176 -70.36 -25.87 -4.51
CA PRO A 176 -71.48 -26.75 -4.12
C PRO A 176 -71.24 -28.26 -4.25
N GLY A 177 -71.74 -29.01 -3.26
CA GLY A 177 -72.59 -30.18 -3.49
C GLY A 177 -71.94 -31.58 -3.64
N PRO A 178 -72.66 -32.65 -3.28
CA PRO A 178 -72.08 -33.78 -2.53
C PRO A 178 -72.09 -35.12 -3.29
N SER A 179 -71.12 -35.99 -2.99
CA SER A 179 -71.28 -37.43 -3.27
C SER A 179 -70.61 -38.30 -2.21
N LYS A 180 -71.38 -39.28 -1.75
CA LYS A 180 -71.09 -40.27 -0.70
C LYS A 180 -70.33 -41.47 -1.29
N HIS A 181 -69.42 -42.08 -0.52
CA HIS A 181 -69.39 -43.52 -0.16
C HIS A 181 -67.97 -44.10 0.08
N LEU A 182 -67.86 -44.88 1.19
CA LEU A 182 -67.06 -46.11 1.44
C LEU A 182 -65.52 -46.00 1.45
N SER A 183 -64.80 -46.16 2.56
CA SER A 183 -64.59 -47.32 3.47
C SER A 183 -63.78 -48.49 2.88
N LYS A 184 -62.57 -48.73 3.44
CA LYS A 184 -61.77 -49.98 3.62
C LYS A 184 -60.29 -49.55 3.81
N ARG A 185 -59.61 -49.68 4.97
CA ARG A 185 -59.24 -50.82 5.85
C ARG A 185 -58.30 -51.85 5.20
N ALA A 186 -57.03 -51.86 5.64
CA ALA A 186 -56.15 -53.01 5.95
C ALA A 186 -54.70 -52.47 6.16
N ALA A 187 -54.12 -52.52 7.36
CA ALA A 187 -53.38 -53.64 7.99
C ALA A 187 -51.84 -53.46 7.77
N GLU A 188 -51.08 -53.17 8.84
CA GLU A 188 -50.29 -54.15 9.63
C GLU A 188 -48.90 -54.37 8.99
N LYS A 189 -47.75 -54.00 9.57
CA LYS A 189 -47.09 -54.61 10.74
C LYS A 189 -45.90 -53.74 11.20
N GLN A 190 -45.77 -53.54 12.50
CA GLN A 190 -44.45 -53.45 13.18
C GLN A 190 -43.95 -54.88 13.48
N PRO A 191 -42.67 -55.09 13.83
CA PRO A 191 -42.17 -54.95 15.23
C PRO A 191 -40.72 -54.40 15.26
N ALA A 192 -39.97 -54.16 16.33
CA ALA A 192 -40.03 -54.26 17.80
C ALA A 192 -38.84 -53.37 18.28
N SER A 193 -39.00 -52.41 19.18
CA SER A 193 -38.91 -52.49 20.66
C SER A 193 -37.61 -53.06 21.25
N SER A 194 -36.82 -52.19 21.90
CA SER A 194 -36.19 -52.42 23.21
C SER A 194 -35.86 -51.04 23.84
N HIS A 195 -36.66 -50.51 24.76
CA HIS A 195 -36.78 -50.75 26.22
C HIS A 195 -35.76 -49.98 27.10
N LEU A 196 -36.31 -48.99 27.84
CA LEU A 196 -36.08 -48.54 29.23
C LEU A 196 -34.63 -48.36 29.76
N GLY A 197 -34.28 -47.31 30.51
CA GLY A 197 -35.07 -46.29 31.18
C GLY A 197 -34.35 -45.79 32.45
N CYS A 198 -34.78 -44.61 32.90
CA CYS A 198 -34.72 -44.05 34.26
C CYS A 198 -33.41 -43.45 34.83
N ASP A 199 -33.30 -42.11 34.75
CA ASP A 199 -33.54 -41.13 35.84
C ASP A 199 -32.70 -41.11 37.16
N PRO A 200 -32.68 -39.96 37.88
CA PRO A 200 -31.47 -39.35 38.44
C PRO A 200 -31.47 -39.25 39.98
N GLY A 201 -30.35 -38.82 40.58
CA GLY A 201 -30.32 -38.51 42.01
C GLY A 201 -28.97 -38.05 42.58
N LEU A 202 -28.87 -36.74 42.77
CA LEU A 202 -28.18 -35.98 43.84
C LEU A 202 -27.51 -36.78 44.98
N ALA A 203 -26.25 -36.43 45.32
CA ALA A 203 -25.90 -35.63 46.52
C ALA A 203 -24.43 -35.81 47.00
N LEU A 204 -23.85 -34.65 47.36
CA LEU A 204 -22.97 -34.37 48.51
C LEU A 204 -21.57 -35.04 48.70
N VAL A 205 -20.56 -34.14 48.74
CA VAL A 205 -19.58 -33.93 49.85
C VAL A 205 -18.40 -34.91 49.99
N LYS A 206 -17.17 -34.43 49.73
CA LYS A 206 -16.16 -34.08 50.77
C LYS A 206 -14.80 -33.67 50.15
N SER A 207 -14.28 -32.52 50.59
CA SER A 207 -12.84 -32.19 50.57
C SER A 207 -12.04 -33.13 51.49
N PRO A 208 -10.70 -33.20 51.38
CA PRO A 208 -9.87 -32.28 52.20
C PRO A 208 -8.50 -31.86 51.60
N ALA A 209 -7.92 -30.82 52.19
CA ALA A 209 -6.49 -30.44 52.17
C ALA A 209 -5.91 -30.65 53.61
N PRO A 210 -4.70 -30.21 54.03
CA PRO A 210 -3.38 -30.00 53.37
C PRO A 210 -2.14 -30.55 54.18
N ARG A 211 -0.94 -30.53 53.54
CA ARG A 211 0.46 -30.40 54.10
C ARG A 211 1.02 -31.48 55.09
N PRO A 212 2.34 -31.57 55.42
CA PRO A 212 3.45 -30.59 55.29
C PRO A 212 4.86 -31.10 54.81
N ASP A 213 5.75 -30.11 54.61
CA ASP A 213 7.22 -30.00 54.74
C ASP A 213 8.13 -31.25 54.93
N SER A 214 9.28 -31.29 54.23
CA SER A 214 10.62 -31.11 54.86
C SER A 214 11.81 -31.28 53.87
N SER A 215 12.74 -30.34 53.98
CA SER A 215 14.20 -30.36 53.75
C SER A 215 14.95 -31.68 53.44
N GLY A 216 16.04 -31.56 52.65
CA GLY A 216 17.32 -32.22 53.01
C GLY A 216 18.16 -32.87 51.90
N GLN A 217 19.22 -32.15 51.49
CA GLN A 217 20.61 -32.61 51.26
C GLN A 217 20.97 -33.88 50.44
N ALA A 218 21.82 -33.61 49.44
CA ALA A 218 23.15 -34.20 49.20
C ALA A 218 23.30 -35.66 48.70
N SER A 219 23.82 -35.72 47.47
CA SER A 219 25.02 -36.47 47.06
C SER A 219 25.06 -38.01 47.12
N SER A 220 25.29 -38.55 45.91
CA SER A 220 26.38 -39.49 45.58
C SER A 220 26.03 -40.96 45.33
N SER A 221 26.43 -41.38 44.11
CA SER A 221 27.06 -42.66 43.76
C SER A 221 26.22 -43.94 43.65
N ARG A 222 26.03 -44.40 42.41
CA ARG A 222 26.65 -45.63 41.83
C ARG A 222 26.16 -45.82 40.39
N GLN A 223 27.05 -45.68 39.41
CA GLN A 223 27.65 -46.78 38.63
C GLN A 223 26.63 -47.65 37.85
N ARG A 224 26.59 -47.44 36.53
CA ARG A 224 26.64 -48.56 35.58
C ARG A 224 27.57 -48.22 34.41
N VAL A 225 28.49 -49.14 34.21
CA VAL A 225 29.60 -49.16 33.26
C VAL A 225 29.13 -49.69 31.90
N GLU A 226 29.92 -49.37 30.87
CA GLU A 226 30.06 -49.98 29.51
C GLU A 226 29.50 -49.14 28.35
N LYS A 227 30.22 -48.87 27.24
CA LYS A 227 31.65 -49.00 26.90
C LYS A 227 31.86 -48.30 25.54
N SER A 228 32.91 -47.48 25.48
CA SER A 228 33.78 -47.08 24.37
C SER A 228 33.34 -47.19 22.89
N ARG A 229 33.51 -46.10 22.14
CA ARG A 229 34.67 -45.94 21.24
C ARG A 229 34.96 -44.48 20.86
N ASP A 230 36.21 -44.10 21.12
CA ASP A 230 36.90 -42.86 20.79
C ASP A 230 37.13 -42.68 19.28
N VAL A 231 37.18 -41.42 18.80
CA VAL A 231 38.35 -40.84 18.11
C VAL A 231 38.39 -39.33 18.39
N THR A 232 39.44 -38.90 19.08
CA THR A 232 39.83 -37.53 19.42
C THR A 232 40.51 -36.85 18.23
N ARG A 233 40.23 -35.56 17.98
CA ARG A 233 41.29 -34.62 17.56
C ARG A 233 40.94 -33.16 17.91
N THR A 234 41.69 -32.65 18.88
CA THR A 234 41.81 -31.27 19.34
C THR A 234 42.39 -30.36 18.25
N GLN A 235 41.84 -29.16 18.06
CA GLN A 235 42.61 -27.97 17.71
C GLN A 235 42.04 -26.71 18.39
N GLU A 236 42.94 -25.98 19.04
CA GLU A 236 42.81 -24.65 19.64
C GLU A 236 42.78 -23.54 18.57
N PRO A 237 42.39 -22.30 18.95
CA PRO A 237 42.12 -21.21 18.02
C PRO A 237 43.40 -20.43 17.66
N VAL A 238 43.57 -20.12 16.37
CA VAL A 238 44.63 -19.23 15.88
C VAL A 238 43.99 -17.96 15.31
N PHE A 239 44.44 -16.83 15.85
CA PHE A 239 44.20 -15.47 15.37
C PHE A 239 44.61 -15.31 13.90
N LEU A 240 43.80 -14.59 13.10
CA LEU A 240 44.20 -14.12 11.78
C LEU A 240 44.15 -12.58 11.74
N THR A 241 45.35 -12.03 11.70
CA THR A 241 45.68 -10.65 11.33
C THR A 241 45.76 -10.52 9.81
N GLU A 242 45.60 -9.28 9.34
CA GLU A 242 45.74 -8.74 7.98
C GLU A 242 46.78 -9.39 7.05
N GLY A 243 46.48 -9.32 5.74
CA GLY A 243 47.48 -8.94 4.75
C GLY A 243 47.59 -9.81 3.49
N GLN A 244 47.43 -9.14 2.35
CA GLN A 244 48.03 -9.40 1.03
C GLN A 244 47.43 -10.46 0.10
N ALA A 245 46.96 -9.94 -1.05
CA ALA A 245 46.74 -10.66 -2.30
C ALA A 245 48.03 -11.33 -2.81
N PRO A 246 47.89 -12.37 -3.66
CA PRO A 246 48.51 -12.21 -4.97
C PRO A 246 47.71 -12.78 -6.15
N ASN A 247 47.92 -12.11 -7.28
CA ASN A 247 47.72 -12.57 -8.65
C ASN A 247 48.14 -14.02 -8.89
N PHE A 248 47.33 -14.80 -9.59
CA PHE A 248 47.83 -15.85 -10.48
C PHE A 248 46.93 -16.02 -11.72
N SER A 249 47.59 -16.04 -12.86
CA SER A 249 47.10 -16.51 -14.16
C SER A 249 48.28 -17.29 -14.80
N PRO A 250 48.05 -18.12 -15.83
CA PRO A 250 47.71 -19.53 -15.68
C PRO A 250 48.76 -20.46 -16.32
N LEU A 251 48.72 -21.77 -16.02
CA LEU A 251 49.51 -22.75 -16.78
C LEU A 251 48.76 -24.07 -16.99
N GLN A 252 48.77 -24.46 -18.26
CA GLN A 252 48.17 -25.60 -18.92
C GLN A 252 48.70 -26.96 -18.43
N ARG A 253 47.87 -28.01 -18.54
CA ARG A 253 48.18 -29.21 -19.35
C ARG A 253 46.99 -30.17 -19.45
N ASP A 254 46.50 -30.31 -20.69
CA ASP A 254 46.25 -31.53 -21.45
C ASP A 254 45.81 -32.83 -20.74
N ARG A 255 44.64 -33.35 -21.15
CA ARG A 255 44.59 -34.46 -22.14
C ARG A 255 43.17 -34.78 -22.63
N VAL A 256 43.09 -34.90 -23.95
CA VAL A 256 41.99 -35.36 -24.83
C VAL A 256 41.96 -36.91 -24.82
N PRO A 257 40.83 -37.58 -25.17
CA PRO A 257 40.75 -38.11 -26.52
C PRO A 257 39.41 -37.91 -27.25
N THR A 258 39.59 -37.79 -28.55
CA THR A 258 38.75 -37.44 -29.70
C THR A 258 37.64 -38.43 -30.07
N ARG A 259 36.48 -37.90 -30.46
CA ARG A 259 35.57 -38.36 -31.55
C ARG A 259 34.44 -37.33 -31.61
N GLY A 260 34.08 -36.66 -32.70
CA GLY A 260 34.43 -36.71 -34.10
C GLY A 260 33.21 -36.17 -34.86
N ARG A 261 33.44 -35.18 -35.71
CA ARG A 261 32.69 -34.86 -36.94
C ARG A 261 31.66 -33.70 -36.93
N GLU A 262 32.03 -32.76 -37.80
CA GLU A 262 31.24 -31.89 -38.70
C GLU A 262 30.79 -30.49 -38.24
N GLN A 263 31.55 -29.54 -38.77
CA GLN A 263 31.39 -28.10 -38.83
C GLN A 263 30.06 -27.69 -39.48
N GLN A 264 29.43 -26.66 -38.93
CA GLN A 264 28.76 -25.60 -39.68
C GLN A 264 28.65 -24.36 -38.78
N SER A 265 29.32 -23.29 -39.18
CA SER A 265 29.15 -21.94 -38.65
C SER A 265 28.47 -21.11 -39.73
N PRO A 266 27.49 -20.25 -39.39
CA PRO A 266 27.16 -19.12 -40.24
C PRO A 266 27.29 -17.81 -39.45
N SER A 267 28.47 -17.21 -39.57
CA SER A 267 28.62 -15.76 -39.52
C SER A 267 28.50 -15.25 -40.95
N ASP A 268 27.30 -14.89 -41.41
CA ASP A 268 27.07 -14.13 -42.64
C ASP A 268 25.63 -13.63 -42.69
N LEU A 269 25.41 -12.37 -42.32
CA LEU A 269 24.29 -11.55 -42.81
C LEU A 269 24.62 -10.06 -42.59
N GLN A 270 25.66 -9.59 -43.27
CA GLN A 270 25.81 -8.17 -43.55
C GLN A 270 26.33 -7.97 -44.97
N ARG A 271 25.59 -7.15 -45.73
CA ARG A 271 25.80 -6.69 -47.12
C ARG A 271 25.46 -7.68 -48.22
N GLN A 272 24.37 -7.37 -48.93
CA GLN A 272 24.41 -7.16 -50.38
C GLN A 272 23.10 -6.52 -50.87
N LEU A 273 23.16 -5.27 -51.36
CA LEU A 273 22.98 -4.91 -52.78
C LEU A 273 22.67 -3.42 -52.94
N ALA A 274 23.55 -2.76 -53.69
CA ALA A 274 23.35 -1.46 -54.31
C ALA A 274 23.03 -1.64 -55.80
N SER A 275 22.56 -0.55 -56.44
CA SER A 275 22.55 -0.25 -57.89
C SER A 275 21.31 -0.75 -58.66
N THR A 276 20.58 0.00 -59.50
CA THR A 276 20.83 1.20 -60.38
C THR A 276 19.46 1.58 -61.06
N PRO A 277 19.28 2.52 -62.04
CA PRO A 277 19.81 3.88 -62.29
C PRO A 277 18.79 4.94 -62.90
N VAL A 278 19.30 6.16 -63.15
CA VAL A 278 19.07 7.10 -64.30
C VAL A 278 17.99 8.24 -64.25
N SER A 279 18.56 9.46 -64.33
CA SER A 279 18.17 10.69 -65.10
C SER A 279 17.09 11.68 -64.62
N GLY A 280 17.48 12.96 -64.59
CA GLY A 280 16.57 14.12 -64.76
C GLY A 280 16.88 15.35 -63.91
N LYS A 281 17.80 16.23 -64.36
CA LYS A 281 17.86 17.68 -64.02
C LYS A 281 17.00 18.45 -65.05
N PRO A 282 16.72 19.79 -64.96
CA PRO A 282 17.03 20.78 -63.90
C PRO A 282 15.84 21.73 -63.55
N SER A 283 15.99 22.59 -62.52
CA SER A 283 15.84 24.08 -62.61
C SER A 283 15.73 24.75 -61.22
N THR A 284 16.65 25.68 -60.95
CA THR A 284 16.64 26.77 -59.94
C THR A 284 15.50 27.79 -60.25
N PRO A 285 15.11 28.78 -59.39
CA PRO A 285 15.95 29.56 -58.45
C PRO A 285 15.37 29.93 -57.05
N MET A 286 16.29 30.37 -56.20
CA MET A 286 16.21 31.23 -55.00
C MET A 286 15.04 32.25 -54.94
N PRO A 287 14.57 32.67 -53.74
CA PRO A 287 15.27 33.74 -53.00
C PRO A 287 15.30 33.70 -51.46
N LYS A 288 16.43 34.25 -50.97
CA LYS A 288 16.73 35.06 -49.77
C LYS A 288 15.75 35.11 -48.58
N ALA A 289 16.31 34.71 -47.43
CA ALA A 289 16.40 35.43 -46.16
C ALA A 289 15.38 36.55 -45.84
N THR A 290 14.68 36.43 -44.72
CA THR A 290 14.37 37.53 -43.78
C THR A 290 14.05 36.95 -42.39
N THR A 291 14.84 37.34 -41.39
CA THR A 291 14.55 37.24 -39.95
C THR A 291 13.26 38.03 -39.62
N PRO A 292 12.44 37.63 -38.64
CA PRO A 292 12.54 38.36 -37.37
C PRO A 292 12.24 37.52 -36.10
N GLU A 293 13.08 37.75 -35.10
CA GLU A 293 12.74 38.04 -33.71
C GLU A 293 11.24 38.28 -33.43
N THR A 294 10.61 37.48 -32.55
CA THR A 294 9.65 37.97 -31.53
C THR A 294 9.41 36.91 -30.45
N ARG A 295 9.66 37.31 -29.21
CA ARG A 295 9.41 36.63 -27.93
C ARG A 295 7.91 36.72 -27.57
N PRO A 296 7.23 35.65 -27.11
CA PRO A 296 5.94 35.82 -26.47
C PRO A 296 6.07 35.89 -24.95
N SER A 297 5.72 37.05 -24.41
CA SER A 297 5.44 37.28 -23.00
C SER A 297 4.15 36.58 -22.60
N PHE A 298 4.18 35.81 -21.51
CA PHE A 298 3.00 35.29 -20.85
C PHE A 298 2.20 36.45 -20.24
N THR A 299 0.94 36.59 -20.66
CA THR A 299 -0.03 37.52 -20.08
C THR A 299 -0.89 36.77 -19.06
N ALA A 300 -1.00 37.37 -17.88
CA ALA A 300 -1.88 36.96 -16.80
C ALA A 300 -3.35 37.15 -17.21
N TYR A 301 -4.16 36.11 -17.06
CA TYR A 301 -5.62 36.24 -17.02
C TYR A 301 -6.06 36.38 -15.57
N GLY A 302 -6.41 37.62 -15.19
CA GLY A 302 -7.22 37.91 -14.03
C GLY A 302 -8.69 37.90 -14.41
N THR A 303 -9.48 37.04 -13.79
CA THR A 303 -10.95 37.10 -13.82
C THR A 303 -11.45 37.76 -12.55
N LYS A 304 -11.75 39.06 -12.64
CA LYS A 304 -12.53 39.80 -11.64
C LYS A 304 -14.02 39.50 -11.86
N THR A 305 -14.64 38.82 -10.91
CA THR A 305 -16.11 38.77 -10.79
C THR A 305 -16.57 39.98 -10.00
N THR A 306 -17.23 40.91 -10.68
CA THR A 306 -17.92 42.07 -10.10
C THR A 306 -19.31 41.65 -9.63
N LEU A 307 -19.57 41.71 -8.33
CA LEU A 307 -20.92 41.76 -7.78
C LEU A 307 -21.18 43.19 -7.29
N GLN A 308 -22.15 43.83 -7.95
CA GLN A 308 -22.73 45.11 -7.56
C GLN A 308 -23.54 44.92 -6.27
N ALA A 309 -23.28 45.75 -5.26
CA ALA A 309 -24.19 45.94 -4.15
C ALA A 309 -24.49 47.43 -4.01
N THR A 310 -25.79 47.71 -4.09
CA THR A 310 -26.43 49.01 -4.12
C THR A 310 -26.27 49.77 -2.81
N THR A 311 -26.08 51.07 -2.97
CA THR A 311 -25.98 52.16 -1.99
C THR A 311 -27.08 52.14 -0.92
N GLN A 312 -26.72 52.39 0.34
CA GLN A 312 -27.47 53.29 1.22
C GLN A 312 -26.58 53.88 2.33
N ARG A 313 -26.64 55.22 2.42
CA ARG A 313 -25.99 56.11 3.40
C ARG A 313 -27.08 56.50 4.43
N PRO A 314 -26.73 56.77 5.70
CA PRO A 314 -26.69 58.19 6.14
C PRO A 314 -25.55 58.46 7.13
N THR A 315 -24.69 59.47 6.90
CA THR A 315 -24.74 60.88 7.35
C THR A 315 -24.48 61.14 8.85
N ARG A 316 -23.35 61.82 9.08
CA ARG A 316 -23.05 62.91 10.05
C ARG A 316 -22.65 62.60 11.51
N GLY A 317 -21.46 63.08 11.85
CA GLY A 317 -21.03 63.46 13.21
C GLY A 317 -19.59 63.99 13.22
N HIS A 318 -19.42 65.31 13.38
CA HIS A 318 -18.15 66.05 13.48
C HIS A 318 -17.42 65.85 14.83
N GLN A 319 -16.08 65.93 14.83
CA GLN A 319 -15.21 66.81 15.65
C GLN A 319 -13.73 66.38 15.43
N GLN A 320 -12.92 67.15 14.69
CA GLN A 320 -12.02 68.24 15.09
C GLN A 320 -10.88 67.89 16.08
N ALA A 321 -9.68 67.87 15.50
CA ALA A 321 -8.38 68.40 15.95
C ALA A 321 -7.77 67.94 17.28
N SER A 322 -6.57 67.37 17.19
CA SER A 322 -5.38 67.92 17.88
C SER A 322 -4.07 67.32 17.35
N VAL A 323 -3.11 68.22 17.12
CA VAL A 323 -1.71 68.05 16.75
C VAL A 323 -0.94 67.31 17.85
N SER A 324 0.01 66.41 17.52
CA SER A 324 1.34 66.34 18.16
C SER A 324 2.17 65.11 17.74
N LYS A 325 3.32 65.40 17.12
CA LYS A 325 4.64 64.73 17.20
C LYS A 325 4.80 63.30 16.65
N GLN A 326 5.64 63.21 15.60
CA GLN A 326 6.52 62.06 15.34
C GLN A 326 7.30 61.67 16.62
N PRO A 327 7.60 60.38 16.79
CA PRO A 327 8.93 59.92 16.41
C PRO A 327 8.94 58.58 15.66
N THR A 328 9.97 58.47 14.82
CA THR A 328 10.67 57.26 14.36
C THR A 328 10.38 56.00 15.16
N ASN A 329 9.83 54.96 14.51
CA ASN A 329 9.92 53.58 14.96
C ASN A 329 10.11 52.66 13.74
N ASN A 330 11.24 51.95 13.75
CA ASN A 330 11.48 50.76 12.95
C ASN A 330 10.41 49.71 13.25
N PRO A 331 9.89 48.96 12.26
CA PRO A 331 9.15 47.75 12.53
C PRO A 331 10.16 46.61 12.76
N GLU A 332 10.65 46.48 14.00
CA GLU A 332 11.08 45.18 14.46
C GLU A 332 9.84 44.28 14.52
N SER A 333 9.87 43.27 13.67
CA SER A 333 8.89 42.21 13.52
C SER A 333 8.66 41.50 14.86
N ASN A 334 7.53 41.81 15.51
CA ASN A 334 7.00 41.07 16.65
C ASN A 334 6.57 39.65 16.17
N VAL A 335 7.49 38.70 16.27
CA VAL A 335 7.21 37.24 16.15
C VAL A 335 7.15 36.61 17.55
N ALA A 336 6.55 37.31 18.51
CA ALA A 336 6.52 36.87 19.91
C ALA A 336 5.26 36.10 20.32
N ASP A 337 4.23 36.00 19.46
CA ASP A 337 2.97 35.32 19.80
C ASP A 337 2.79 34.01 19.01
N ILE A 338 3.70 33.04 19.22
CA ILE A 338 3.40 31.64 18.91
C ILE A 338 2.83 31.02 20.19
N ALA A 339 1.49 30.99 20.25
CA ALA A 339 0.72 30.35 21.30
C ALA A 339 1.22 28.92 21.59
N MET A 340 1.37 28.59 22.89
CA MET A 340 1.66 27.23 23.35
C MET A 340 0.60 26.26 22.82
N VAL A 341 1.00 25.42 21.86
CA VAL A 341 0.17 24.35 21.30
C VAL A 341 0.24 23.13 22.21
N ALA A 342 -0.89 22.48 22.42
CA ALA A 342 -1.03 21.28 23.23
C ALA A 342 -0.13 20.13 22.73
N GLU A 343 0.56 19.51 23.67
CA GLU A 343 1.72 18.61 23.50
C GLU A 343 1.34 17.14 23.16
N ASP A 344 0.06 16.85 22.89
CA ASP A 344 -0.49 15.50 23.03
C ASP A 344 -0.54 14.64 21.75
N ALA A 345 0.12 15.05 20.65
CA ALA A 345 0.29 14.21 19.47
C ALA A 345 1.71 13.60 19.43
N GLN A 346 2.00 12.67 20.34
CA GLN A 346 3.26 11.92 20.28
C GLN A 346 3.27 10.99 19.05
N MET A 347 4.04 11.35 18.03
CA MET A 347 4.51 10.37 17.07
C MET A 347 5.42 9.38 17.82
N PRO A 348 5.23 8.05 17.67
CA PRO A 348 6.11 7.07 18.28
C PRO A 348 7.40 6.98 17.46
N ILE A 349 8.25 8.00 17.55
CA ILE A 349 9.65 7.92 17.13
C ILE A 349 10.44 7.62 18.40
N GLN A 350 11.21 6.54 18.41
CA GLN A 350 12.03 6.23 19.58
C GLN A 350 13.20 7.23 19.67
N ASP A 351 13.43 7.77 20.87
CA ASP A 351 14.50 8.75 21.13
C ASP A 351 15.91 8.20 20.86
N HIS A 352 16.07 6.88 20.73
CA HIS A 352 17.35 6.22 20.55
C HIS A 352 17.30 5.20 19.41
N TYR A 353 18.40 5.08 18.66
CA TYR A 353 18.67 3.94 17.77
C TYR A 353 18.91 2.69 18.64
N ILE A 354 17.84 2.12 19.20
CA ILE A 354 17.99 0.87 19.91
C ILE A 354 18.12 -0.22 18.85
N THR A 355 19.35 -0.69 18.65
CA THR A 355 19.57 -1.97 17.95
C THR A 355 19.10 -3.11 18.83
N LEU A 356 17.80 -3.18 19.07
CA LEU A 356 17.18 -4.26 19.82
C LEU A 356 17.45 -5.52 18.98
N LYS A 357 18.38 -6.36 19.45
CA LYS A 357 18.78 -7.59 18.76
C LYS A 357 17.63 -8.60 18.63
N ASP A 358 16.51 -8.34 19.30
CA ASP A 358 15.62 -9.41 19.72
C ASP A 358 14.40 -9.63 18.81
N TYR A 359 14.19 -8.83 17.75
CA TYR A 359 13.06 -9.11 16.86
C TYR A 359 13.22 -8.55 15.44
N THR A 360 14.14 -9.10 14.65
CA THR A 360 14.05 -8.99 13.19
C THR A 360 13.01 -10.02 12.72
N PRO A 361 11.85 -9.61 12.17
CA PRO A 361 10.87 -10.57 11.69
C PRO A 361 11.50 -11.45 10.60
N ILE A 362 11.17 -12.73 10.60
CA ILE A 362 11.64 -13.66 9.58
C ILE A 362 10.96 -13.30 8.26
N SER A 363 11.72 -12.80 7.29
CA SER A 363 11.23 -12.54 5.94
C SER A 363 11.60 -13.69 5.02
N ARG A 364 10.62 -14.22 4.27
CA ARG A 364 10.93 -15.09 3.13
C ARG A 364 11.53 -14.23 2.02
N LEU A 365 12.64 -14.68 1.45
CA LEU A 365 13.30 -13.96 0.36
C LEU A 365 12.69 -14.35 -0.99
N PRO A 366 12.49 -13.38 -1.90
CA PRO A 366 12.15 -13.65 -3.29
C PRO A 366 13.19 -14.54 -3.98
N SER A 367 12.74 -15.45 -4.84
CA SER A 367 13.60 -16.39 -5.58
C SER A 367 14.73 -15.66 -6.33
N LEU A 368 15.98 -16.01 -6.00
CA LEU A 368 17.17 -15.43 -6.62
C LEU A 368 17.23 -15.73 -8.12
N GLU A 369 16.96 -16.97 -8.51
CA GLU A 369 16.98 -17.42 -9.91
C GLU A 369 15.99 -16.59 -10.77
N LEU A 370 14.79 -16.37 -10.24
CA LEU A 370 13.78 -15.57 -10.94
C LEU A 370 14.18 -14.10 -11.04
N ARG A 371 14.69 -13.51 -9.94
CA ARG A 371 15.21 -12.13 -9.94
C ARG A 371 16.33 -11.95 -10.96
N GLU A 372 17.30 -12.86 -11.01
CA GLU A 372 18.41 -12.85 -11.97
C GLU A 372 17.90 -12.92 -13.43
N LYS A 373 16.95 -13.83 -13.69
CA LYS A 373 16.34 -13.97 -15.01
C LYS A 373 15.65 -12.69 -15.46
N ILE A 374 14.87 -12.06 -14.57
CA ILE A 374 14.17 -10.79 -14.86
C ILE A 374 15.18 -9.67 -15.09
N TRP A 375 16.19 -9.54 -14.22
CA TRP A 375 17.24 -8.52 -14.33
C TRP A 375 17.95 -8.57 -15.69
N LYS A 376 18.39 -9.77 -16.09
CA LYS A 376 19.03 -10.02 -17.39
C LYS A 376 18.11 -9.68 -18.56
N SER A 377 16.83 -10.06 -18.45
CA SER A 377 15.83 -9.82 -19.51
C SER A 377 15.46 -8.34 -19.67
N LEU A 378 15.55 -7.57 -18.61
CA LEU A 378 15.33 -6.11 -18.62
C LEU A 378 16.58 -5.33 -19.05
N HIS A 379 17.72 -6.00 -19.26
CA HIS A 379 19.02 -5.37 -19.53
C HIS A 379 19.37 -4.29 -18.49
N MET A 380 19.07 -4.55 -17.22
CA MET A 380 19.32 -3.61 -16.13
C MET A 380 20.82 -3.26 -16.03
N LEU A 381 21.08 -2.01 -15.66
CA LEU A 381 22.40 -1.52 -15.30
C LEU A 381 22.49 -1.40 -13.76
N PRO A 382 23.64 -1.74 -13.16
CA PRO A 382 24.82 -2.36 -13.78
C PRO A 382 24.57 -3.81 -14.25
N HIS A 383 25.33 -4.29 -15.23
CA HIS A 383 25.19 -5.68 -15.73
C HIS A 383 25.52 -6.74 -14.67
N SER A 384 26.33 -6.36 -13.69
CA SER A 384 26.62 -7.13 -12.48
C SER A 384 26.40 -6.24 -11.26
N PRO A 385 25.91 -6.79 -10.14
CA PRO A 385 25.83 -6.06 -8.88
C PRO A 385 27.16 -5.38 -8.53
N GLN A 386 27.13 -4.09 -8.20
CA GLN A 386 28.29 -3.30 -7.81
C GLN A 386 27.90 -2.19 -6.83
N GLY A 387 28.85 -1.76 -5.99
CA GLY A 387 28.63 -0.70 -5.01
C GLY A 387 27.50 -1.06 -4.02
N PRO A 388 26.47 -0.21 -3.87
CA PRO A 388 25.35 -0.47 -2.98
C PRO A 388 24.42 -1.57 -3.49
N ILE A 389 24.44 -1.89 -4.79
CA ILE A 389 23.65 -2.97 -5.38
C ILE A 389 24.46 -4.27 -5.23
N ILE A 390 24.13 -5.06 -4.21
CA ILE A 390 24.89 -6.27 -3.85
C ILE A 390 24.31 -7.56 -4.44
N GLY A 391 23.13 -7.48 -5.05
CA GLY A 391 22.49 -8.59 -5.75
C GLY A 391 21.43 -8.12 -6.77
N PHE A 392 20.80 -9.06 -7.48
CA PHE A 392 19.75 -8.75 -8.45
C PHE A 392 18.50 -8.23 -7.74
N PHE A 393 18.18 -6.94 -7.88
CA PHE A 393 17.13 -6.28 -7.09
C PHE A 393 17.40 -6.36 -5.58
N GLU A 394 18.66 -6.23 -5.18
CA GLU A 394 19.09 -6.28 -3.78
C GLU A 394 20.12 -5.18 -3.48
N VAL A 395 19.87 -4.40 -2.42
CA VAL A 395 20.61 -3.16 -2.09
C VAL A 395 21.00 -3.18 -0.62
N ALA A 396 22.27 -2.87 -0.36
CA ALA A 396 22.82 -2.83 0.99
C ALA A 396 22.21 -1.69 1.82
N LEU A 397 21.91 -2.00 3.08
CA LEU A 397 21.54 -1.01 4.09
C LEU A 397 22.76 -0.62 4.92
N PRO A 398 22.87 0.64 5.37
CA PRO A 398 23.94 1.04 6.27
C PRO A 398 23.84 0.34 7.62
N PRO A 399 24.96 0.03 8.31
CA PRO A 399 24.93 -0.64 9.61
C PRO A 399 24.20 0.11 10.74
N TRP A 400 24.04 1.43 10.61
CA TRP A 400 23.32 2.29 11.58
C TRP A 400 21.82 2.43 11.28
N THR A 401 21.30 1.77 10.25
CA THR A 401 19.88 1.86 9.90
C THR A 401 19.02 1.33 11.03
N ASP A 402 18.12 2.17 11.54
CA ASP A 402 17.10 1.77 12.50
C ASP A 402 16.00 0.98 11.78
N CYS A 403 16.25 -0.29 11.49
CA CYS A 403 15.29 -1.10 10.76
C CYS A 403 13.97 -1.26 11.53
N HIS A 404 14.00 -1.15 12.86
CA HIS A 404 12.77 -1.19 13.65
C HIS A 404 11.89 0.02 13.35
N ASP A 405 12.43 1.24 13.43
CA ASP A 405 11.63 2.45 13.19
C ASP A 405 11.34 2.69 11.70
N LEU A 406 12.28 2.33 10.82
CA LEU A 406 12.23 2.67 9.40
C LEU A 406 11.55 1.62 8.51
N ILE A 407 11.57 0.33 8.91
CA ILE A 407 11.10 -0.79 8.06
C ILE A 407 10.06 -1.63 8.79
N PHE A 408 10.30 -2.02 10.04
CA PHE A 408 9.49 -3.04 10.72
C PHE A 408 8.26 -2.46 11.43
N GLY A 409 8.44 -1.34 12.12
CA GLY A 409 7.49 -0.80 13.08
C GLY A 409 7.34 -1.63 14.34
N SER A 410 6.63 -1.08 15.30
CA SER A 410 6.22 -1.81 16.50
C SER A 410 5.48 -3.07 16.11
N ARG A 411 6.00 -4.23 16.55
CA ARG A 411 5.45 -5.57 16.30
C ARG A 411 5.28 -5.93 14.81
N GLY A 412 6.05 -5.35 13.90
CA GLY A 412 5.94 -5.64 12.47
C GLY A 412 4.76 -4.95 11.77
N SER A 413 4.18 -3.93 12.39
CA SER A 413 3.05 -3.16 11.83
C SER A 413 3.36 -2.53 10.46
N LEU A 414 4.57 -1.99 10.26
CA LEU A 414 4.94 -1.39 8.98
C LEU A 414 5.18 -2.47 7.91
N VAL A 415 5.70 -3.65 8.29
CA VAL A 415 5.81 -4.80 7.37
C VAL A 415 4.43 -5.25 6.91
N THR A 416 3.47 -5.31 7.83
CA THR A 416 2.08 -5.67 7.49
C THR A 416 1.50 -4.64 6.53
N LYS A 417 1.70 -3.34 6.77
CA LYS A 417 1.25 -2.27 5.87
C LYS A 417 1.94 -2.33 4.49
N LEU A 418 3.24 -2.62 4.43
CA LEU A 418 3.98 -2.85 3.19
C LEU A 418 3.38 -3.99 2.36
N GLN A 419 3.06 -5.12 3.01
CA GLN A 419 2.55 -6.32 2.34
C GLN A 419 1.10 -6.22 1.86
N THR A 420 0.31 -5.30 2.40
CA THR A 420 -1.14 -5.34 2.27
C THR A 420 -1.76 -4.40 1.23
N GLY A 421 -0.98 -3.55 0.53
CA GLY A 421 -1.56 -2.77 -0.56
C GLY A 421 -0.76 -1.67 -1.24
N LEU A 422 0.49 -1.40 -0.85
CA LEU A 422 1.27 -0.31 -1.46
C LEU A 422 1.80 -0.63 -2.86
N TYR A 423 1.88 -1.91 -3.21
CA TYR A 423 2.35 -2.38 -4.50
C TYR A 423 1.60 -3.65 -4.90
N ASN A 424 1.81 -4.11 -6.14
CA ASN A 424 1.17 -5.33 -6.64
C ASN A 424 1.46 -6.51 -5.68
N ARG A 425 0.40 -7.23 -5.27
CA ARG A 425 0.48 -8.42 -4.41
C ARG A 425 1.41 -9.50 -4.94
N ASP A 426 1.67 -9.52 -6.25
CA ASP A 426 2.64 -10.43 -6.86
C ASP A 426 4.11 -10.08 -6.53
N LEU A 427 4.37 -8.93 -5.92
CA LEU A 427 5.70 -8.47 -5.52
C LEU A 427 5.85 -8.48 -4.00
N GLN A 428 7.09 -8.48 -3.54
CA GLN A 428 7.44 -8.38 -2.12
C GLN A 428 8.71 -7.54 -1.95
N VAL A 429 8.70 -6.65 -0.96
CA VAL A 429 9.92 -6.09 -0.37
C VAL A 429 10.25 -6.91 0.88
N SER A 430 11.40 -7.58 0.84
CA SER A 430 11.96 -8.41 1.90
C SER A 430 13.32 -7.87 2.32
N TRP A 431 13.96 -8.50 3.30
CA TRP A 431 15.31 -8.12 3.73
C TRP A 431 16.21 -9.33 3.95
N ALA A 432 17.47 -9.19 3.57
CA ALA A 432 18.51 -10.14 3.93
C ALA A 432 19.03 -9.82 5.34
N VAL A 433 19.27 -10.86 6.13
CA VAL A 433 19.76 -10.74 7.50
C VAL A 433 21.23 -11.12 7.56
N ASP A 434 22.06 -10.23 8.12
CA ASP A 434 23.43 -10.53 8.51
C ASP A 434 23.61 -10.24 10.00
N ASN A 435 24.23 -11.16 10.72
CA ASN A 435 24.45 -11.04 12.18
C ASN A 435 23.18 -10.67 13.00
N GLY A 436 22.02 -11.18 12.57
CA GLY A 436 20.73 -10.93 13.22
C GLY A 436 20.09 -9.57 12.90
N ARG A 437 20.71 -8.76 12.04
CA ARG A 437 20.22 -7.44 11.60
C ARG A 437 19.89 -7.46 10.12
N ALA A 438 18.90 -6.68 9.69
CA ALA A 438 18.68 -6.47 8.27
C ALA A 438 19.86 -5.70 7.67
N ALA A 439 20.52 -6.31 6.69
CA ALA A 439 21.72 -5.79 6.05
C ALA A 439 21.47 -5.38 4.60
N ALA A 440 20.36 -5.82 4.00
CA ALA A 440 19.96 -5.43 2.66
C ALA A 440 18.46 -5.51 2.48
N LEU A 441 17.92 -4.70 1.56
CA LEU A 441 16.56 -4.85 1.04
C LEU A 441 16.59 -5.65 -0.25
N VAL A 442 15.64 -6.56 -0.39
CA VAL A 442 15.45 -7.43 -1.55
C VAL A 442 14.06 -7.22 -2.10
N VAL A 443 13.95 -6.82 -3.37
CA VAL A 443 12.66 -6.68 -4.05
C VAL A 443 12.52 -7.79 -5.08
N GLY A 444 11.38 -8.46 -5.13
CA GLY A 444 11.18 -9.52 -6.09
C GLY A 444 9.75 -10.05 -6.13
N PRO A 445 9.49 -11.04 -7.00
CA PRO A 445 8.21 -11.74 -7.02
C PRO A 445 7.95 -12.44 -5.69
N HIS A 446 6.73 -12.35 -5.20
CA HIS A 446 6.33 -12.86 -3.90
C HIS A 446 6.52 -14.39 -3.83
N PRO A 447 7.23 -14.93 -2.83
CA PRO A 447 7.68 -16.32 -2.80
C PRO A 447 6.56 -17.35 -2.66
N GLU A 448 5.36 -16.93 -2.25
CA GLU A 448 4.21 -17.83 -2.06
C GLU A 448 3.33 -18.00 -3.30
N TYR A 449 3.54 -17.17 -4.33
CA TYR A 449 2.79 -17.26 -5.58
C TYR A 449 3.66 -17.88 -6.68
N ASN A 450 3.02 -18.65 -7.55
CA ASN A 450 3.67 -19.18 -8.74
C ASN A 450 3.69 -18.09 -9.81
N HIS A 451 4.87 -17.55 -10.07
CA HIS A 451 5.06 -16.48 -11.05
C HIS A 451 5.44 -17.04 -12.41
N ASP A 452 4.72 -16.62 -13.45
CA ASP A 452 5.16 -16.86 -14.82
C ASP A 452 6.36 -15.98 -15.13
N ALA A 453 7.50 -16.64 -15.39
CA ALA A 453 8.72 -15.96 -15.81
C ALA A 453 8.55 -15.21 -17.14
N GLY A 454 7.50 -15.43 -17.94
CA GLY A 454 7.19 -14.66 -19.14
C GLY A 454 6.35 -13.39 -18.92
N ASN A 455 5.88 -13.13 -17.69
CA ASN A 455 4.98 -12.01 -17.41
C ASN A 455 5.72 -10.66 -17.45
N ARG A 456 5.66 -9.98 -18.60
CA ARG A 456 6.31 -8.67 -18.81
C ARG A 456 5.73 -7.54 -17.94
N ASN A 457 4.49 -7.64 -17.48
CA ASN A 457 3.91 -6.61 -16.61
C ASN A 457 4.53 -6.71 -15.21
N LEU A 458 4.63 -7.92 -14.66
CA LEU A 458 5.34 -8.19 -13.41
C LEU A 458 6.77 -7.64 -13.44
N TRP A 459 7.48 -7.81 -14.56
CA TRP A 459 8.85 -7.30 -14.70
C TRP A 459 8.91 -5.77 -14.65
N LYS A 460 7.98 -5.08 -15.31
CA LYS A 460 7.92 -3.60 -15.29
C LYS A 460 7.60 -3.09 -13.89
N GLU A 461 6.65 -3.73 -13.21
CA GLU A 461 6.26 -3.34 -11.85
C GLU A 461 7.37 -3.62 -10.85
N LEU A 462 8.05 -4.78 -10.94
CA LEU A 462 9.23 -5.10 -10.14
C LEU A 462 10.31 -4.03 -10.28
N ARG A 463 10.62 -3.65 -11.52
CA ARG A 463 11.60 -2.60 -11.83
C ARG A 463 11.20 -1.25 -11.28
N ASN A 464 9.93 -0.85 -11.39
CA ASN A 464 9.45 0.42 -10.87
C ASN A 464 9.50 0.44 -9.34
N LEU A 465 9.03 -0.62 -8.67
CA LEU A 465 9.12 -0.75 -7.21
C LEU A 465 10.57 -0.73 -6.73
N TRP A 466 11.46 -1.40 -7.46
CA TRP A 466 12.89 -1.41 -7.16
C TRP A 466 13.51 -0.02 -7.18
N LEU A 467 13.24 0.77 -8.23
CA LEU A 467 13.76 2.13 -8.33
C LEU A 467 13.26 3.03 -7.19
N LYS A 468 11.99 2.89 -6.77
CA LYS A 468 11.45 3.59 -5.59
C LYS A 468 12.18 3.19 -4.30
N VAL A 469 12.48 1.89 -4.13
CA VAL A 469 13.29 1.41 -3.00
C VAL A 469 14.71 1.97 -3.03
N LEU A 470 15.32 2.07 -4.22
CA LEU A 470 16.65 2.69 -4.36
C LEU A 470 16.65 4.18 -4.00
N GLU A 471 15.61 4.93 -4.38
CA GLU A 471 15.46 6.34 -4.01
C GLU A 471 15.30 6.51 -2.49
N TRP A 472 14.51 5.63 -1.86
CA TRP A 472 14.43 5.61 -0.41
C TRP A 472 15.79 5.29 0.25
N VAL A 473 16.52 4.28 -0.25
CA VAL A 473 17.85 3.93 0.29
C VAL A 473 18.85 5.08 0.10
N PHE A 474 18.79 5.80 -1.03
CA PHE A 474 19.58 7.00 -1.23
C PHE A 474 19.34 8.03 -0.13
N HIS A 475 18.08 8.28 0.25
CA HIS A 475 17.76 9.14 1.38
C HIS A 475 18.30 8.59 2.72
N VAL A 476 18.25 7.29 2.94
CA VAL A 476 18.85 6.65 4.13
C VAL A 476 20.37 6.84 4.17
N TYR A 477 21.07 6.75 3.04
CA TYR A 477 22.51 7.04 2.96
C TYR A 477 22.83 8.49 3.30
N GLN A 478 21.91 9.41 3.02
CA GLN A 478 22.00 10.80 3.47
C GLN A 478 21.59 10.98 4.94
N GLY A 479 21.27 9.91 5.67
CA GLY A 479 20.85 9.97 7.07
C GLY A 479 19.38 10.37 7.28
N SER A 480 18.54 10.30 6.24
CA SER A 480 17.12 10.60 6.38
C SER A 480 16.42 9.56 7.29
N PRO A 481 15.61 10.01 8.27
CA PRO A 481 14.86 9.14 9.18
C PRO A 481 13.46 8.75 8.66
N PHE A 482 13.19 8.84 7.36
CA PHE A 482 11.85 8.56 6.81
C PHE A 482 11.58 7.06 6.67
N ARG A 483 10.37 6.63 7.07
CA ARG A 483 9.96 5.23 6.98
C ARG A 483 9.74 4.80 5.53
N LEU A 484 10.16 3.58 5.20
CA LEU A 484 10.00 3.03 3.85
C LEU A 484 8.53 2.99 3.41
N VAL A 485 7.64 2.60 4.32
CA VAL A 485 6.21 2.47 4.04
C VAL A 485 5.55 3.81 3.71
N ASP A 486 5.86 4.87 4.48
CA ASP A 486 5.33 6.20 4.26
C ASP A 486 5.88 6.80 2.95
N PHE A 487 7.16 6.53 2.65
CA PHE A 487 7.78 6.94 1.39
C PHE A 487 7.12 6.28 0.18
N LEU A 488 6.89 4.96 0.22
CA LEU A 488 6.27 4.24 -0.89
C LEU A 488 4.81 4.65 -1.10
N GLU A 489 4.07 4.90 -0.01
CA GLU A 489 2.69 5.41 -0.05
C GLU A 489 2.64 6.80 -0.68
N ASP A 490 3.50 7.72 -0.23
CA ASP A 490 3.64 9.06 -0.81
C ASP A 490 3.94 9.00 -2.31
N PHE A 491 4.90 8.16 -2.70
CA PHE A 491 5.25 7.99 -4.10
C PHE A 491 4.10 7.42 -4.93
N GLN A 492 3.35 6.45 -4.41
CA GLN A 492 2.20 5.85 -5.10
C GLN A 492 1.10 6.90 -5.34
N ILE A 493 0.81 7.72 -4.33
CA ILE A 493 -0.19 8.78 -4.45
C ILE A 493 0.25 9.83 -5.46
N LEU A 494 1.53 10.25 -5.42
CA LEU A 494 2.07 11.21 -6.38
C LEU A 494 2.13 10.65 -7.81
N GLU A 495 2.40 9.36 -7.99
CA GLU A 495 2.32 8.70 -9.30
C GLU A 495 0.89 8.76 -9.88
N ILE A 496 -0.14 8.60 -9.05
CA ILE A 496 -1.54 8.64 -9.47
C ILE A 496 -2.02 10.09 -9.71
N GLU A 497 -1.78 10.98 -8.75
CA GLU A 497 -2.37 12.32 -8.72
C GLU A 497 -1.62 13.33 -9.59
N VAL A 498 -0.28 13.23 -9.64
CA VAL A 498 0.56 14.18 -10.39
C VAL A 498 1.39 13.53 -11.51
N ASN A 499 1.14 12.24 -11.81
CA ASN A 499 1.89 11.47 -12.81
C ASN A 499 3.40 11.54 -12.59
N LEU A 500 3.84 11.48 -11.32
CA LEU A 500 5.26 11.53 -10.98
C LEU A 500 5.99 10.33 -11.64
N PRO A 501 6.92 10.57 -12.58
CA PRO A 501 7.65 9.47 -13.19
C PRO A 501 8.67 8.90 -12.20
N VAL A 502 8.87 7.59 -12.28
CA VAL A 502 9.96 6.92 -11.57
C VAL A 502 11.29 7.33 -12.23
N ASP A 503 12.18 7.92 -11.44
CA ASP A 503 13.46 8.43 -11.93
C ASP A 503 14.51 7.31 -12.04
N TRP A 504 15.09 7.18 -13.23
CA TRP A 504 16.18 6.25 -13.52
C TRP A 504 17.55 6.81 -13.16
N GLU A 505 17.66 8.13 -13.07
CA GLU A 505 18.92 8.82 -12.83
C GLU A 505 19.40 8.65 -11.39
N ILE A 506 18.55 8.12 -10.50
CA ILE A 506 18.84 7.85 -9.08
C ILE A 506 20.08 6.97 -8.86
N LEU A 507 20.45 6.12 -9.83
CA LEU A 507 21.63 5.27 -9.72
C LEU A 507 22.94 6.07 -9.56
N GLY A 508 23.07 7.21 -10.23
CA GLY A 508 24.27 8.05 -10.13
C GLY A 508 24.45 8.63 -8.72
N PRO A 509 23.47 9.41 -8.21
CA PRO A 509 23.48 9.93 -6.85
C PRO A 509 23.61 8.84 -5.78
N LEU A 510 22.98 7.67 -5.96
CA LEU A 510 23.09 6.54 -5.05
C LEU A 510 24.54 6.03 -4.93
N MET A 511 25.24 5.86 -6.06
CA MET A 511 26.65 5.43 -6.06
C MET A 511 27.54 6.46 -5.34
N VAL A 512 27.34 7.75 -5.59
CA VAL A 512 28.10 8.83 -4.92
C VAL A 512 27.82 8.83 -3.41
N ALA A 513 26.57 8.67 -3.00
CA ALA A 513 26.21 8.59 -1.59
C ALA A 513 26.84 7.37 -0.91
N TRP A 514 26.86 6.22 -1.60
CA TRP A 514 27.52 5.00 -1.12
C TRP A 514 29.04 5.16 -0.96
N GLU A 515 29.71 5.81 -1.93
CA GLU A 515 31.15 6.07 -1.84
C GLU A 515 31.49 6.98 -0.66
N LYS A 516 30.70 8.04 -0.43
CA LYS A 516 30.84 8.90 0.76
C LYS A 516 30.65 8.11 2.05
N LEU A 517 29.64 7.24 2.07
CA LEU A 517 29.32 6.38 3.20
C LEU A 517 30.48 5.45 3.56
N ILE A 518 31.08 4.80 2.57
CA ILE A 518 32.24 3.92 2.77
C ILE A 518 33.48 4.72 3.20
N ALA A 519 33.67 5.92 2.66
CA ALA A 519 34.82 6.76 2.98
C ALA A 519 34.83 7.22 4.44
N ASP A 520 33.67 7.58 5.00
CA ASP A 520 33.53 7.90 6.42
C ASP A 520 32.20 7.39 7.02
N PRO A 521 32.18 6.11 7.45
CA PRO A 521 30.98 5.51 8.06
C PRO A 521 30.60 6.16 9.39
N ALA A 522 31.58 6.66 10.15
CA ALA A 522 31.35 7.25 11.47
C ALA A 522 30.67 8.62 11.33
N GLN A 523 31.15 9.46 10.42
CA GLN A 523 30.50 10.73 10.10
C GLN A 523 29.10 10.51 9.54
N SER A 524 28.93 9.56 8.61
CA SER A 524 27.61 9.26 8.03
C SER A 524 26.61 8.78 9.10
N SER A 525 27.05 7.96 10.05
CA SER A 525 26.25 7.56 11.21
C SER A 525 25.92 8.73 12.14
N ALA A 526 26.84 9.67 12.35
CA ALA A 526 26.61 10.86 13.18
C ALA A 526 25.58 11.80 12.54
N ILE A 527 25.68 12.02 11.23
CA ILE A 527 24.70 12.79 10.45
C ILE A 527 23.30 12.15 10.53
N ALA A 528 23.22 10.82 10.40
CA ALA A 528 21.93 10.12 10.53
C ALA A 528 21.32 10.29 11.94
N ALA A 529 22.15 10.22 12.99
CA ALA A 529 21.70 10.44 14.35
C ALA A 529 21.21 11.87 14.59
N GLU A 530 21.95 12.87 14.08
CA GLU A 530 21.57 14.28 14.13
C GLU A 530 20.24 14.53 13.41
N ARG A 531 20.08 14.01 12.18
CA ARG A 531 18.84 14.14 11.41
C ARG A 531 17.64 13.49 12.08
N LYS A 532 17.82 12.34 12.74
CA LYS A 532 16.76 11.72 13.57
C LYS A 532 16.39 12.64 14.73
N ALA A 533 17.38 13.20 15.43
CA ALA A 533 17.15 14.12 16.54
C ALA A 533 16.42 15.40 16.10
N ASN A 534 16.79 15.96 14.94
CA ASN A 534 16.14 17.12 14.34
C ASN A 534 14.70 16.83 13.95
N LEU A 535 14.42 15.67 13.33
CA LEU A 535 13.04 15.25 13.05
C LEU A 535 12.21 15.25 14.34
N ILE A 536 12.71 14.61 15.41
CA ILE A 536 12.02 14.56 16.71
C ILE A 536 11.78 15.97 17.25
N ALA A 537 12.83 16.80 17.29
CA ALA A 537 12.76 18.15 17.84
C ALA A 537 11.81 19.08 17.06
N TRP A 538 11.73 18.93 15.74
CA TRP A 538 10.93 19.81 14.88
C TRP A 538 9.49 19.32 14.67
N THR A 539 9.19 18.05 14.96
CA THR A 539 7.87 17.45 14.68
C THR A 539 6.72 18.25 15.28
N SER A 540 6.79 18.62 16.56
CA SER A 540 5.71 19.37 17.22
C SER A 540 5.52 20.76 16.60
N ARG A 541 6.62 21.44 16.27
CA ARG A 541 6.59 22.79 15.66
C ARG A 541 6.01 22.75 14.25
N VAL A 542 6.45 21.80 13.42
CA VAL A 542 5.93 21.62 12.05
C VAL A 542 4.45 21.24 12.11
N SER A 543 4.06 20.32 12.98
CA SER A 543 2.65 19.92 13.15
C SER A 543 1.77 21.10 13.56
N ALA A 544 2.25 21.99 14.43
CA ALA A 544 1.55 23.22 14.79
C ALA A 544 1.36 24.16 13.59
N MET A 545 2.35 24.24 12.68
CA MET A 545 2.24 25.01 11.44
C MET A 545 1.25 24.38 10.46
N LEU A 546 1.27 23.05 10.31
CA LEU A 546 0.38 22.30 9.41
C LEU A 546 -1.10 22.46 9.76
N ASN A 547 -1.41 22.67 11.04
CA ASN A 547 -2.77 22.88 11.53
C ASN A 547 -3.32 24.30 11.27
N ARG A 548 -2.58 25.18 10.58
CA ARG A 548 -3.00 26.55 10.26
C ARG A 548 -3.46 26.67 8.80
N PRO A 549 -4.37 27.60 8.46
CA PRO A 549 -4.77 27.78 7.06
C PRO A 549 -3.64 28.33 6.18
N GLU A 550 -2.68 29.07 6.74
CA GLU A 550 -1.52 29.62 6.02
C GLU A 550 -0.28 28.71 6.07
N THR A 551 -0.47 27.39 6.22
CA THR A 551 0.61 26.38 6.28
C THR A 551 1.77 26.62 5.32
N PRO A 552 1.57 26.83 4.00
CA PRO A 552 2.69 27.01 3.07
C PRO A 552 3.60 28.19 3.43
N LEU A 553 3.01 29.30 3.90
CA LEU A 553 3.76 30.51 4.25
C LEU A 553 4.56 30.33 5.54
N PHE A 554 3.99 29.67 6.55
CA PHE A 554 4.68 29.39 7.80
C PHE A 554 5.85 28.43 7.61
N LEU A 555 5.67 27.36 6.84
CA LEU A 555 6.75 26.42 6.55
C LEU A 555 7.85 27.05 5.71
N HIS A 556 7.49 27.85 4.69
CA HIS A 556 8.47 28.58 3.88
C HIS A 556 9.32 29.52 4.75
N SER A 557 8.66 30.36 5.58
CA SER A 557 9.35 31.24 6.52
C SER A 557 10.27 30.47 7.47
N TRP A 558 9.80 29.34 8.01
CA TRP A 558 10.58 28.52 8.94
C TRP A 558 11.82 27.90 8.29
N VAL A 559 11.73 27.42 7.04
CA VAL A 559 12.90 26.94 6.30
C VAL A 559 13.93 28.07 6.13
N HIS A 560 13.48 29.28 5.78
CA HIS A 560 14.36 30.43 5.54
C HIS A 560 14.91 31.11 6.80
N GLU A 561 14.47 30.74 8.00
CA GLU A 561 15.08 31.20 9.26
C GLU A 561 16.58 30.86 9.31
N CYS A 562 17.01 29.76 8.68
CA CYS A 562 18.41 29.30 8.63
C CYS A 562 19.06 29.52 7.26
N ARG A 563 18.77 30.65 6.61
CA ARG A 563 19.33 31.02 5.29
C ARG A 563 20.87 30.98 5.18
N GLU A 564 21.56 30.98 6.30
CA GLU A 564 23.04 30.93 6.37
C GLU A 564 23.59 29.50 6.26
N ASN A 565 22.73 28.48 6.45
CA ASN A 565 23.11 27.07 6.42
C ASN A 565 22.22 26.28 5.44
N ARG A 566 22.73 26.08 4.22
CA ARG A 566 22.02 25.37 3.16
C ARG A 566 21.62 23.94 3.56
N ASP A 567 22.53 23.21 4.20
CA ASP A 567 22.27 21.81 4.57
C ASP A 567 21.09 21.71 5.56
N GLU A 568 21.02 22.65 6.52
CA GLU A 568 19.90 22.73 7.45
C GLU A 568 18.60 23.14 6.74
N MET A 569 18.65 24.06 5.76
CA MET A 569 17.47 24.40 4.96
C MET A 569 16.92 23.19 4.21
N GLU A 570 17.78 22.44 3.52
CA GLU A 570 17.39 21.24 2.78
C GLU A 570 16.80 20.17 3.73
N GLU A 571 17.37 20.04 4.93
CA GLU A 571 16.85 19.16 5.96
C GLU A 571 15.46 19.59 6.47
N ARG A 572 15.27 20.89 6.76
CA ARG A 572 13.96 21.44 7.17
C ARG A 572 12.90 21.23 6.09
N VAL A 573 13.25 21.40 4.82
CA VAL A 573 12.36 21.09 3.69
C VAL A 573 11.99 19.61 3.70
N GLY A 574 12.95 18.71 3.90
CA GLY A 574 12.72 17.28 4.01
C GLY A 574 11.75 16.93 5.13
N VAL A 575 11.96 17.47 6.34
CA VAL A 575 11.10 17.23 7.50
C VAL A 575 9.69 17.79 7.29
N ALA A 576 9.58 19.02 6.76
CA ALA A 576 8.29 19.62 6.43
C ALA A 576 7.52 18.79 5.39
N ARG A 577 8.19 18.35 4.31
CA ARG A 577 7.58 17.50 3.28
C ARG A 577 7.12 16.17 3.86
N TYR A 578 7.95 15.51 4.67
CA TYR A 578 7.61 14.22 5.27
C TYR A 578 6.40 14.28 6.21
N LEU A 579 6.34 15.30 7.06
CA LEU A 579 5.23 15.46 8.01
C LEU A 579 3.94 15.93 7.32
N TRP A 580 4.05 16.81 6.34
CA TRP A 580 2.88 17.28 5.59
C TRP A 580 2.31 16.19 4.69
N SER A 581 3.14 15.32 4.10
CA SER A 581 2.63 14.24 3.25
C SER A 581 1.72 13.27 4.02
N GLN A 582 1.80 13.19 5.35
CA GLN A 582 0.87 12.41 6.16
C GLN A 582 -0.58 12.96 6.14
N GLN A 583 -0.80 14.19 5.67
CA GLN A 583 -2.11 14.85 5.58
C GLN A 583 -2.48 15.17 4.13
N ASP A 584 -1.53 15.67 3.34
CA ASP A 584 -1.72 16.06 1.95
C ASP A 584 -0.42 15.89 1.14
N HIS A 585 -0.31 14.73 0.48
CA HIS A 585 0.83 14.34 -0.34
C HIS A 585 1.15 15.34 -1.46
N VAL A 586 0.12 15.81 -2.17
CA VAL A 586 0.28 16.67 -3.35
C VAL A 586 0.74 18.06 -2.91
N ALA A 587 0.13 18.63 -1.86
CA ALA A 587 0.55 19.93 -1.34
C ALA A 587 1.99 19.89 -0.79
N ALA A 588 2.35 18.83 -0.05
CA ALA A 588 3.70 18.63 0.47
C ALA A 588 4.75 18.56 -0.66
N PHE A 589 4.44 17.85 -1.75
CA PHE A 589 5.31 17.74 -2.92
C PHE A 589 5.48 19.08 -3.65
N VAL A 590 4.39 19.81 -3.89
CA VAL A 590 4.44 21.14 -4.54
C VAL A 590 5.24 22.12 -3.69
N PHE A 591 5.03 22.12 -2.37
CA PHE A 591 5.82 22.91 -1.43
C PHE A 591 7.31 22.61 -1.53
N GLN A 592 7.69 21.33 -1.47
CA GLN A 592 9.09 20.93 -1.56
C GLN A 592 9.74 21.45 -2.85
N ARG A 593 9.10 21.27 -4.01
CA ARG A 593 9.68 21.73 -5.29
C ARG A 593 9.89 23.25 -5.28
N GLN A 594 8.88 24.00 -4.85
CA GLN A 594 8.98 25.46 -4.81
C GLN A 594 10.12 25.92 -3.91
N VAL A 595 10.22 25.39 -2.68
CA VAL A 595 11.26 25.82 -1.74
C VAL A 595 12.66 25.37 -2.19
N MET A 596 12.79 24.17 -2.77
CA MET A 596 14.08 23.72 -3.33
C MET A 596 14.51 24.54 -4.56
N ASP A 597 13.56 25.03 -5.37
CA ASP A 597 13.86 25.97 -6.46
C ASP A 597 14.32 27.32 -5.90
N ASP A 598 13.68 27.82 -4.84
CA ASP A 598 14.08 29.04 -4.17
C ASP A 598 15.49 28.92 -3.56
N ILE A 599 15.78 27.83 -2.84
CA ILE A 599 17.12 27.53 -2.28
C ILE A 599 18.18 27.55 -3.37
N ARG A 600 17.92 26.90 -4.51
CA ARG A 600 18.85 26.89 -5.65
C ARG A 600 19.03 28.27 -6.28
N ALA A 601 18.00 29.11 -6.30
CA ALA A 601 18.08 30.46 -6.83
C ALA A 601 18.91 31.40 -5.94
N TYR A 602 18.94 31.18 -4.62
CA TYR A 602 19.80 31.94 -3.69
C TYR A 602 21.30 31.77 -3.99
N GLU A 603 21.69 30.65 -4.60
CA GLU A 603 23.07 30.38 -5.02
C GLU A 603 23.45 31.03 -6.35
N GLY A 604 22.69 32.03 -6.80
CA GLY A 604 23.04 32.85 -7.96
C GLY A 604 24.52 33.25 -7.96
N PRO A 605 25.12 33.56 -9.12
CA PRO A 605 26.51 33.30 -9.54
C PRO A 605 27.65 33.99 -8.77
N GLN A 606 27.57 34.09 -7.44
CA GLN A 606 28.53 34.79 -6.58
C GLN A 606 29.92 34.15 -6.62
N MET A 607 30.04 32.86 -6.95
CA MET A 607 31.34 32.19 -7.02
C MET A 607 32.09 32.33 -8.35
N GLU A 608 31.47 32.79 -9.45
CA GLU A 608 32.22 32.97 -10.72
C GLU A 608 32.98 34.31 -10.79
N SER A 609 32.81 35.20 -9.79
CA SER A 609 33.36 36.56 -9.85
C SER A 609 34.72 36.76 -9.16
N HIS A 610 35.26 35.75 -8.45
CA HIS A 610 36.54 35.87 -7.75
C HIS A 610 37.75 35.25 -8.49
N ASP A 611 37.53 34.49 -9.57
CA ASP A 611 38.63 33.88 -10.37
C ASP A 611 38.94 34.61 -11.69
N ARG A 612 38.38 35.82 -11.92
CA ARG A 612 38.67 36.64 -13.13
C ARG A 612 39.56 37.86 -12.91
N VAL A 613 40.19 37.98 -11.73
CA VAL A 613 41.19 39.03 -11.47
C VAL A 613 42.46 38.41 -10.93
N VAL A 614 43.18 37.65 -11.77
CA VAL A 614 44.63 37.44 -11.67
C VAL A 614 45.23 37.46 -13.06
#